data_AF-A0A9E3P313-F1
#
_entry.id   AF-A0A9E3P313-F1
#
_cell.length_a   1.000
_cell.length_b   1.000
_cell.length_c   1.000
_cell.angle_alpha   90.00
_cell.angle_beta   90.00
_cell.angle_gamma   90.00
#
_symmetry.space_group_name_H-M   'P 1'
#
loop_
_entity.id
_entity.type
_entity.pdbx_description
1 polymer ?
#
loop_
_entity_poly.entity_id
_entity_poly.type
_entity_poly.pdbx_seq_one_letter_code
_entity_poly.pdbx_strand_id
1 'polypeptide(L)'
;MVLTTATAPRAFAQSSQMPPSQPPPASAVAPNGEYVAPLAQQTQQVYVPQSVALSGPRVIKDYDEGDPIPPGYHPDTQIRKGLVIGGSITFGTMYILSVLTGAAMNDSKSLTKTDGSYLFIPVAGPFLQMTRTSTSLGNTVLAIDGIAQAAGAVMLIVGLTSPKTVLIRNDLAEIRVTPVRLGQDGNGLGLVGTF
;
A
#
# COMPACT_ATOMS: atom_id res chain seq x y z
N MET A 1 -25.13 55.73 -32.27
CA MET A 1 -24.04 55.33 -33.17
C MET A 1 -22.79 55.08 -32.33
N VAL A 2 -22.57 53.83 -31.91
CA VAL A 2 -21.25 53.32 -31.50
C VAL A 2 -21.28 51.82 -31.82
N LEU A 3 -20.59 51.41 -32.89
CA LEU A 3 -20.34 50.01 -33.22
C LEU A 3 -19.07 49.57 -32.49
N THR A 4 -19.18 48.60 -31.59
CA THR A 4 -18.02 47.97 -30.95
C THR A 4 -17.59 46.79 -31.82
N THR A 5 -16.49 46.94 -32.56
CA THR A 5 -15.86 45.87 -33.33
C THR A 5 -15.03 44.97 -32.40
N ALA A 6 -15.34 43.67 -32.41
CA ALA A 6 -14.58 42.64 -31.70
C ALA A 6 -13.34 42.22 -32.52
N THR A 7 -12.16 42.36 -31.91
CA THR A 7 -10.86 41.94 -32.47
C THR A 7 -10.66 40.44 -32.25
N ALA A 8 -10.47 39.68 -33.33
CA ALA A 8 -10.15 38.25 -33.27
C ALA A 8 -8.69 38.00 -32.84
N PRO A 9 -8.39 36.94 -32.06
CA PRO A 9 -7.03 36.61 -31.66
C PRO A 9 -6.23 36.03 -32.84
N ARG A 10 -5.02 36.56 -33.05
CA ARG A 10 -4.03 36.06 -34.01
C ARG A 10 -3.54 34.67 -33.59
N ALA A 11 -3.71 33.68 -34.47
CA ALA A 11 -3.06 32.38 -34.36
C ALA A 11 -1.55 32.53 -34.61
N PHE A 12 -0.74 32.11 -33.64
CA PHE A 12 0.71 31.98 -33.82
C PHE A 12 0.99 30.72 -34.65
N ALA A 13 1.42 30.90 -35.89
CA ALA A 13 1.98 29.81 -36.70
C ALA A 13 3.39 29.52 -36.19
N GLN A 14 3.57 28.40 -35.49
CA GLN A 14 4.86 27.93 -35.03
C GLN A 14 5.54 27.19 -36.19
N SER A 15 6.57 27.79 -36.79
CA SER A 15 7.38 27.17 -37.83
C SER A 15 8.17 26.00 -37.23
N SER A 16 7.88 24.78 -37.71
CA SER A 16 8.66 23.59 -37.42
C SER A 16 10.01 23.66 -38.14
N GLN A 17 11.04 24.21 -37.48
CA GLN A 17 12.42 24.04 -37.90
C GLN A 17 12.81 22.55 -37.76
N MET A 18 13.01 21.87 -38.88
CA MET A 18 13.63 20.55 -38.88
C MET A 18 15.09 20.67 -38.42
N PRO A 19 15.57 19.77 -37.55
CA PRO A 19 16.98 19.74 -37.18
C PRO A 19 17.85 19.41 -38.41
N PRO A 20 19.08 19.97 -38.48
CA PRO A 20 19.98 19.71 -39.60
C PRO A 20 20.33 18.22 -39.69
N SER A 21 20.32 17.67 -40.90
CA SER A 21 20.72 16.29 -41.17
C SER A 21 22.21 16.10 -40.83
N GLN A 22 22.47 15.19 -39.89
CA GLN A 22 23.83 14.85 -39.49
C GLN A 22 24.49 14.00 -40.61
N PRO A 23 25.75 14.27 -41.00
CA PRO A 23 26.46 13.46 -41.99
C PRO A 23 26.66 12.02 -41.48
N PRO A 24 26.60 11.02 -42.36
CA PRO A 24 26.77 9.63 -41.98
C PRO A 24 28.16 9.37 -41.36
N PRO A 25 28.27 8.43 -40.40
CA PRO A 25 29.54 8.09 -39.77
C PRO A 25 30.53 7.52 -40.80
N ALA A 26 31.82 7.85 -40.65
CA ALA A 26 32.88 7.46 -41.58
C ALA A 26 33.03 5.93 -41.76
N SER A 27 32.51 5.14 -40.82
CA SER A 27 32.46 3.68 -40.88
C SER A 27 31.45 3.11 -41.89
N ALA A 28 30.59 3.95 -42.48
CA ALA A 28 29.58 3.53 -43.47
C ALA A 28 30.02 3.70 -44.94
N VAL A 29 31.29 4.09 -45.17
CA VAL A 29 31.84 4.34 -46.52
C VAL A 29 32.85 3.25 -46.87
N ALA A 30 32.55 2.45 -47.88
CA ALA A 30 33.49 1.48 -48.42
C ALA A 30 34.64 2.17 -49.20
N PRO A 31 35.78 1.48 -49.44
CA PRO A 31 36.93 2.06 -50.14
C PRO A 31 36.64 2.61 -51.54
N ASN A 32 35.53 2.19 -52.16
CA ASN A 32 35.02 2.64 -53.46
C ASN A 32 34.00 3.79 -53.36
N GLY A 33 33.79 4.37 -52.17
CA GLY A 33 32.82 5.45 -51.95
C GLY A 33 31.36 4.99 -51.92
N GLU A 34 31.10 3.68 -52.01
CA GLU A 34 29.75 3.15 -51.87
C GLU A 34 29.33 3.10 -50.40
N TYR A 35 28.08 3.50 -50.16
CA TYR A 35 27.48 3.40 -48.84
C TYR A 35 27.17 1.94 -48.55
N VAL A 36 27.83 1.36 -47.55
CA VAL A 36 27.55 -0.02 -47.10
C VAL A 36 26.71 0.06 -45.84
N ALA A 37 25.46 -0.37 -45.95
CA ALA A 37 24.57 -0.47 -44.81
C ALA A 37 25.15 -1.51 -43.82
N PRO A 38 25.32 -1.16 -42.52
CA PRO A 38 25.80 -2.10 -41.52
C PRO A 38 24.86 -3.32 -41.43
N LEU A 39 25.38 -4.52 -41.69
CA LEU A 39 24.64 -5.80 -41.56
C LEU A 39 24.21 -6.12 -40.12
N ALA A 40 24.82 -5.46 -39.14
CA ALA A 40 24.42 -5.54 -37.74
C ALA A 40 23.76 -4.22 -37.35
N GLN A 41 22.44 -4.18 -37.50
CA GLN A 41 21.63 -3.18 -36.83
C GLN A 41 21.62 -3.57 -35.35
N GLN A 42 22.52 -2.98 -34.56
CA GLN A 42 22.37 -3.01 -33.11
C GLN A 42 20.97 -2.47 -32.83
N THR A 43 20.10 -3.32 -32.28
CA THR A 43 18.77 -2.91 -31.84
C THR A 43 18.98 -1.74 -30.91
N GLN A 44 18.65 -0.53 -31.39
CA GLN A 44 18.71 0.64 -30.54
C GLN A 44 17.83 0.33 -29.35
N GLN A 45 18.40 0.42 -28.15
CA GLN A 45 17.60 0.43 -26.95
C GLN A 45 16.57 1.53 -27.17
N VAL A 46 15.30 1.14 -27.26
CA VAL A 46 14.20 2.06 -27.51
C VAL A 46 14.28 3.09 -26.40
N TYR A 47 14.79 4.27 -26.73
CA TYR A 47 14.90 5.37 -25.80
C TYR A 47 13.48 5.85 -25.58
N VAL A 48 12.86 5.32 -24.52
CA VAL A 48 11.58 5.83 -24.07
C VAL A 48 11.87 7.20 -23.45
N PRO A 49 11.36 8.30 -24.02
CA PRO A 49 11.58 9.61 -23.43
C PRO A 49 11.10 9.57 -21.97
N GLN A 50 11.92 10.10 -21.07
CA GLN A 50 11.73 10.06 -19.62
C GLN A 50 10.33 10.56 -19.19
N SER A 51 9.71 11.42 -19.99
CA SER A 51 8.34 11.91 -19.81
C SER A 51 7.26 10.83 -19.89
N VAL A 52 7.46 9.77 -20.66
CA VAL A 52 6.48 8.66 -20.77
C VAL A 52 6.64 7.69 -19.61
N ALA A 53 7.86 7.46 -19.12
CA ALA A 53 8.11 6.69 -17.90
C ALA A 53 7.54 7.38 -16.62
N LEU A 54 7.36 8.70 -16.65
CA LEU A 54 6.79 9.48 -15.55
C LEU A 54 5.26 9.49 -15.49
N SER A 55 4.57 9.00 -16.53
CA SER A 55 3.10 9.09 -16.62
C SER A 55 2.35 7.93 -15.92
N GLY A 56 3.07 6.97 -15.31
CA GLY A 56 2.47 5.79 -14.66
C GLY A 56 2.00 6.03 -13.22
N PRO A 57 1.10 5.17 -12.67
CA PRO A 57 0.63 5.25 -11.29
C PRO A 57 1.78 5.19 -10.27
N ARG A 58 1.63 5.89 -9.14
CA ARG A 58 2.63 5.89 -8.06
C ARG A 58 2.96 4.48 -7.55
N VAL A 59 1.92 3.66 -7.40
CA VAL A 59 2.00 2.29 -6.87
C VAL A 59 1.10 1.40 -7.71
N ILE A 60 1.64 0.29 -8.19
CA ILE A 60 0.88 -0.78 -8.84
C ILE A 60 0.63 -1.86 -7.79
N LYS A 61 -0.64 -2.12 -7.49
CA LYS A 61 -1.06 -3.04 -6.41
C LYS A 61 -1.35 -4.46 -6.91
N ASP A 62 -1.54 -4.61 -8.22
CA ASP A 62 -2.01 -5.83 -8.87
C ASP A 62 -0.84 -6.53 -9.56
N TYR A 63 0.32 -6.57 -8.89
CA TYR A 63 1.51 -7.26 -9.36
C TYR A 63 1.50 -8.70 -8.83
N ASP A 64 1.55 -9.67 -9.73
CA ASP A 64 1.70 -11.08 -9.37
C ASP A 64 3.17 -11.51 -9.52
N GLU A 65 3.60 -12.38 -8.61
CA GLU A 65 4.97 -12.89 -8.58
C GLU A 65 5.27 -13.66 -9.88
N GLY A 66 6.17 -13.11 -10.71
CA GLY A 66 6.51 -13.67 -12.02
C GLY A 66 6.10 -12.79 -13.21
N ASP A 67 5.27 -11.78 -12.99
CA ASP A 67 4.96 -10.79 -14.02
C ASP A 67 6.19 -9.93 -14.37
N PRO A 68 6.34 -9.51 -15.63
CA PRO A 68 7.41 -8.62 -16.03
C PRO A 68 7.26 -7.26 -15.33
N ILE A 69 8.31 -6.84 -14.62
CA ILE A 69 8.34 -5.55 -13.94
C ILE A 69 8.43 -4.43 -14.99
N PRO A 70 7.48 -3.47 -15.03
CA PRO A 70 7.54 -2.36 -15.97
C PRO A 70 8.79 -1.49 -15.73
N PRO A 71 9.39 -0.91 -16.79
CA PRO A 71 10.51 0.00 -16.65
C PRO A 71 10.19 1.16 -15.71
N GLY A 72 11.12 1.49 -14.82
CA GLY A 72 10.95 2.59 -13.85
C GLY A 72 10.22 2.22 -12.56
N TYR A 73 9.98 0.92 -12.31
CA TYR A 73 9.44 0.41 -11.05
C TYR A 73 10.40 -0.59 -10.39
N HIS A 74 10.26 -0.75 -9.06
CA HIS A 74 10.91 -1.81 -8.29
C HIS A 74 9.89 -2.48 -7.35
N PRO A 75 10.10 -3.76 -7.01
CA PRO A 75 9.27 -4.46 -6.03
C PRO A 75 9.57 -3.98 -4.61
N ASP A 76 8.52 -3.65 -3.86
CA ASP A 76 8.56 -3.38 -2.42
C ASP A 76 7.57 -4.29 -1.69
N THR A 77 7.94 -4.69 -0.48
CA THR A 77 7.12 -5.57 0.38
C THR A 77 6.41 -4.73 1.44
N GLN A 78 5.08 -4.72 1.39
CA GLN A 78 4.26 -3.92 2.31
C GLN A 78 3.27 -4.78 3.10
N ILE A 79 3.06 -4.42 4.37
CA ILE A 79 1.99 -5.00 5.20
C ILE A 79 0.61 -4.70 4.62
N ARG A 80 -0.37 -5.58 4.88
CA ARG A 80 -1.75 -5.37 4.45
C ARG A 80 -2.46 -4.39 5.38
N LYS A 81 -2.16 -3.10 5.23
CA LYS A 81 -2.64 -2.01 6.09
C LYS A 81 -4.14 -2.08 6.37
N GLY A 82 -4.97 -2.40 5.38
CA GLY A 82 -6.42 -2.54 5.57
C GLY A 82 -6.81 -3.66 6.54
N LEU A 83 -6.14 -4.82 6.47
CA LEU A 83 -6.38 -5.96 7.37
C LEU A 83 -5.88 -5.65 8.79
N VAL A 84 -4.72 -4.98 8.90
CA VAL A 84 -4.15 -4.57 10.19
C VAL A 84 -5.05 -3.53 10.89
N ILE A 85 -5.47 -2.49 10.17
CA ILE A 85 -6.31 -1.42 10.72
C ILE A 85 -7.70 -1.98 11.07
N GLY A 86 -8.34 -2.69 10.13
CA GLY A 86 -9.65 -3.30 10.36
C GLY A 86 -9.61 -4.31 11.50
N GLY A 87 -8.64 -5.22 11.49
CA GLY A 87 -8.43 -6.20 12.55
C GLY A 87 -8.20 -5.57 13.92
N SER A 88 -7.33 -4.56 14.01
CA SER A 88 -7.05 -3.83 15.27
C SER A 88 -8.31 -3.15 15.84
N ILE A 89 -9.07 -2.46 14.99
CA ILE A 89 -10.28 -1.75 15.42
C ILE A 89 -11.35 -2.75 15.85
N THR A 90 -11.64 -3.76 15.04
CA THR A 90 -12.67 -4.78 15.35
C THR A 90 -12.30 -5.55 16.61
N PHE A 91 -11.09 -6.10 16.69
CA PHE A 91 -10.63 -6.85 17.85
C PHE A 91 -10.58 -5.98 19.11
N GLY A 92 -9.95 -4.81 19.03
CA GLY A 92 -9.76 -3.92 20.17
C GLY A 92 -11.09 -3.40 20.72
N THR A 93 -12.01 -2.99 19.85
CA THR A 93 -13.33 -2.49 20.29
C THR A 93 -14.15 -3.58 20.96
N MET A 94 -14.24 -4.76 20.33
CA MET A 94 -15.01 -5.88 20.88
C MET A 94 -14.42 -6.34 22.21
N TYR A 95 -13.09 -6.48 22.30
CA TYR A 95 -12.43 -6.87 23.54
C TYR A 95 -12.64 -5.86 24.68
N ILE A 96 -12.57 -4.55 24.39
CA ILE A 96 -12.87 -3.51 25.41
C ILE A 96 -14.31 -3.63 25.89
N LEU A 97 -15.28 -3.87 24.99
CA LEU A 97 -16.67 -4.09 25.37
C LEU A 97 -16.84 -5.36 26.23
N SER A 98 -16.12 -6.45 25.93
CA SER A 98 -16.12 -7.65 26.77
C SER A 98 -15.57 -7.36 28.16
N VAL A 99 -14.45 -6.63 28.25
CA VAL A 99 -13.83 -6.25 29.52
C VAL A 99 -14.78 -5.38 30.35
N LEU A 100 -15.42 -4.38 29.74
CA LEU A 100 -16.41 -3.53 30.42
C LEU A 100 -17.63 -4.34 30.89
N THR A 101 -18.11 -5.25 30.05
CA THR A 101 -19.23 -6.14 30.40
C THR A 101 -18.85 -7.07 31.54
N GLY A 102 -17.66 -7.67 31.49
CA GLY A 102 -17.13 -8.53 32.55
C GLY A 102 -16.97 -7.81 33.88
N ALA A 103 -16.46 -6.58 33.85
CA ALA A 103 -16.39 -5.72 35.02
C ALA A 103 -17.78 -5.44 35.62
N ALA A 104 -18.74 -5.01 34.79
CA ALA A 104 -20.11 -4.73 35.23
C ALA A 104 -20.82 -5.98 35.80
N MET A 105 -20.58 -7.15 35.21
CA MET A 105 -21.10 -8.43 35.70
C MET A 105 -20.49 -8.80 37.05
N ASN A 106 -19.18 -8.59 37.22
CA ASN A 106 -18.50 -8.82 38.49
C ASN A 106 -18.99 -7.90 39.60
N ASP A 107 -19.25 -6.62 39.31
CA ASP A 107 -19.85 -5.69 40.27
C ASP A 107 -21.28 -6.10 40.67
N SER A 108 -22.02 -6.71 39.74
CA SER A 108 -23.40 -7.17 39.93
C SER A 108 -23.51 -8.61 40.47
N LYS A 109 -22.39 -9.23 40.85
CA LYS A 109 -22.32 -10.66 41.23
C LYS A 109 -23.22 -11.00 42.43
N SER A 110 -23.38 -10.07 43.38
CA SER A 110 -24.26 -10.24 44.53
C SER A 110 -25.75 -10.36 44.16
N LEU A 111 -26.14 -9.75 43.03
CA LEU A 111 -27.53 -9.72 42.54
C LEU A 111 -27.83 -10.86 41.58
N THR A 112 -26.90 -11.15 40.67
CA THR A 112 -27.13 -12.07 39.54
C THR A 112 -26.55 -13.46 39.75
N LYS A 113 -25.63 -13.64 40.71
CA LYS A 113 -24.81 -14.85 40.91
C LYS A 113 -24.01 -15.29 39.68
N THR A 114 -23.89 -14.41 38.67
CA THR A 114 -23.11 -14.66 37.46
C THR A 114 -21.71 -14.08 37.61
N ASP A 115 -20.69 -14.84 37.21
CA ASP A 115 -19.29 -14.39 37.22
C ASP A 115 -18.90 -13.92 35.83
N GLY A 116 -18.39 -12.69 35.68
CA GLY A 116 -17.94 -12.11 34.42
C GLY A 116 -16.44 -12.26 34.16
N SER A 117 -15.70 -12.93 35.06
CA SER A 117 -14.24 -12.97 35.03
C SER A 117 -13.64 -13.63 33.79
N TYR A 118 -14.40 -14.46 33.07
CA TYR A 118 -13.91 -15.05 31.82
C TYR A 118 -13.77 -14.02 30.69
N LEU A 119 -14.53 -12.91 30.72
CA LEU A 119 -14.51 -11.89 29.66
C LEU A 119 -13.20 -11.07 29.62
N PHE A 120 -12.33 -11.20 30.62
CA PHE A 120 -10.97 -10.65 30.57
C PHE A 120 -10.01 -11.49 29.71
N ILE A 121 -10.41 -12.69 29.29
CA ILE A 121 -9.63 -13.52 28.37
C ILE A 121 -10.05 -13.14 26.94
N PRO A 122 -9.18 -12.57 26.11
CA PRO A 122 -9.55 -12.20 24.74
C PRO A 122 -9.89 -13.44 23.92
N VAL A 123 -10.84 -13.31 22.99
CA VAL A 123 -11.33 -14.35 22.06
C VAL A 123 -11.99 -15.55 22.75
N ALA A 124 -11.30 -16.25 23.65
CA ALA A 124 -11.82 -17.41 24.37
C ALA A 124 -12.83 -17.04 25.46
N GLY A 125 -12.70 -15.86 26.06
CA GLY A 125 -13.53 -15.40 27.17
C GLY A 125 -15.03 -15.43 26.89
N PRO A 126 -15.52 -14.84 25.80
CA PRO A 126 -16.94 -14.87 25.46
C PRO A 126 -17.51 -16.30 25.36
N PHE A 127 -16.77 -17.23 24.77
CA PHE A 127 -17.21 -18.64 24.66
C PHE A 127 -17.21 -19.35 26.02
N LEU A 128 -16.21 -19.09 26.88
CA LEU A 128 -16.18 -19.62 28.24
C LEU A 128 -17.33 -19.03 29.08
N GLN A 129 -17.65 -17.75 28.89
CA GLN A 129 -18.71 -17.04 29.59
C GLN A 129 -20.11 -17.60 29.25
N MET A 130 -20.31 -18.14 28.05
CA MET A 130 -21.56 -18.81 27.67
C MET A 130 -21.87 -20.02 28.57
N THR A 131 -20.86 -20.70 29.11
CA THR A 131 -21.07 -21.82 30.05
C THR A 131 -21.62 -21.38 31.41
N ARG A 132 -21.55 -20.08 31.71
CA ARG A 132 -22.02 -19.45 32.95
C ARG A 132 -23.27 -18.61 32.76
N THR A 133 -23.73 -18.44 31.52
CA THR A 133 -24.86 -17.58 31.18
C THR A 133 -26.09 -18.44 30.88
N SER A 134 -27.19 -18.19 31.60
CA SER A 134 -28.43 -18.96 31.51
C SER A 134 -29.43 -18.39 30.48
N THR A 135 -29.18 -17.19 29.97
CA THR A 135 -30.09 -16.51 29.02
C THR A 135 -29.67 -16.76 27.58
N SER A 136 -30.63 -17.08 26.72
CA SER A 136 -30.36 -17.28 25.29
C SER A 136 -29.83 -16.01 24.64
N LEU A 137 -30.35 -14.84 25.01
CA LEU A 137 -29.88 -13.56 24.47
C LEU A 137 -28.41 -13.29 24.85
N GLY A 138 -28.04 -13.52 26.12
CA GLY A 138 -26.66 -13.37 26.56
C GLY A 138 -25.72 -14.31 25.81
N ASN A 139 -26.12 -15.58 25.65
CA ASN A 139 -25.34 -16.55 24.87
C ASN A 139 -25.18 -16.14 23.39
N THR A 140 -26.22 -15.60 22.76
CA THR A 140 -26.15 -15.11 21.38
C THR A 140 -25.20 -13.91 21.26
N VAL A 141 -25.31 -12.93 22.17
CA VAL A 141 -24.43 -11.75 22.17
C VAL A 141 -22.97 -12.16 22.39
N LEU A 142 -22.71 -13.07 23.33
CA LEU A 142 -21.37 -13.60 23.61
C LEU A 142 -20.80 -14.39 22.42
N ALA A 143 -21.63 -15.16 21.72
CA ALA A 143 -21.20 -15.87 20.51
C ALA A 143 -20.80 -14.89 19.40
N ILE A 144 -21.60 -13.85 19.17
CA ILE A 144 -21.29 -12.80 18.19
C ILE A 144 -20.01 -12.05 18.58
N ASP A 145 -19.86 -11.70 19.85
CA ASP A 145 -18.68 -11.03 20.40
C ASP A 145 -17.41 -11.88 20.21
N GLY A 146 -17.45 -13.15 20.60
CA GLY A 146 -16.33 -14.08 20.43
C GLY A 146 -15.95 -14.28 18.95
N ILE A 147 -16.92 -14.42 18.06
CA ILE A 147 -16.69 -14.53 16.61
C ILE A 147 -16.08 -13.24 16.06
N ALA A 148 -16.60 -12.07 16.45
CA ALA A 148 -16.08 -10.78 16.00
C ALA A 148 -14.65 -10.55 16.48
N GLN A 149 -14.33 -10.89 17.73
CA GLN A 149 -12.96 -10.85 18.24
C GLN A 149 -12.05 -11.81 17.49
N ALA A 150 -12.48 -13.05 17.25
CA ALA A 150 -11.70 -14.02 16.49
C ALA A 150 -11.42 -13.53 15.07
N ALA A 151 -12.43 -13.01 14.38
CA ALA A 151 -12.29 -12.44 13.04
C ALA A 151 -11.33 -11.24 13.04
N GLY A 152 -11.47 -10.32 14.00
CA GLY A 152 -10.57 -9.18 14.17
C GLY A 152 -9.12 -9.61 14.42
N ALA A 153 -8.90 -10.58 15.31
CA ALA A 153 -7.59 -11.12 15.61
C ALA A 153 -6.95 -11.80 14.39
N VAL A 154 -7.72 -12.61 13.65
CA VAL A 154 -7.25 -13.24 12.41
C VAL A 154 -6.87 -12.18 11.37
N MET A 155 -7.72 -11.17 11.15
CA MET A 155 -7.42 -10.07 10.24
C MET A 155 -6.14 -9.32 10.64
N LEU A 156 -5.95 -9.06 11.93
CA LEU A 156 -4.76 -8.41 12.43
C LEU A 156 -3.50 -9.27 12.19
N ILE A 157 -3.55 -10.54 12.60
CA ILE A 157 -2.42 -11.48 12.47
C ILE A 157 -2.05 -11.67 11.01
N VAL A 158 -3.02 -12.02 10.15
CA VAL A 158 -2.78 -12.19 8.70
C VAL A 158 -2.27 -10.90 8.07
N GLY A 159 -2.75 -9.74 8.52
CA GLY A 159 -2.32 -8.45 8.03
C GLY A 159 -0.84 -8.15 8.29
N LEU A 160 -0.33 -8.65 9.41
CA LEU A 160 1.06 -8.53 9.86
C LEU A 160 1.97 -9.62 9.28
N THR A 161 1.48 -10.85 9.15
CA THR A 161 2.30 -12.01 8.77
C THR A 161 2.30 -12.30 7.26
N SER A 162 1.33 -11.80 6.51
CA SER A 162 1.20 -12.03 5.06
C SER A 162 1.34 -10.73 4.27
N PRO A 163 2.55 -10.16 4.15
CA PRO A 163 2.78 -8.96 3.37
C PRO A 163 2.45 -9.19 1.89
N LYS A 164 2.26 -8.10 1.14
CA LYS A 164 2.05 -8.14 -0.30
C LYS A 164 3.18 -7.42 -1.03
N THR A 165 3.60 -7.99 -2.14
CA THR A 165 4.53 -7.35 -3.07
C THR A 165 3.74 -6.31 -3.88
N VAL A 166 4.26 -5.09 -3.96
CA VAL A 166 3.72 -4.01 -4.79
C VAL A 166 4.85 -3.39 -5.58
N LEU A 167 4.55 -2.85 -6.75
CA LEU A 167 5.55 -2.12 -7.53
C LEU A 167 5.46 -0.63 -7.23
N ILE A 168 6.59 -0.04 -6.87
CA ILE A 168 6.72 1.39 -6.58
C ILE A 168 7.57 2.03 -7.67
N ARG A 169 7.17 3.23 -8.10
CA ARG A 169 7.89 3.99 -9.11
C ARG A 169 9.21 4.53 -8.54
N ASN A 170 10.29 4.43 -9.31
CA ASN A 170 11.66 4.69 -8.86
C ASN A 170 11.97 6.16 -8.55
N ASP A 171 11.15 7.10 -9.04
CA ASP A 171 11.29 8.54 -8.86
C ASP A 171 10.66 9.06 -7.55
N LEU A 172 10.03 8.19 -6.77
CA LEU A 172 9.34 8.57 -5.55
C LEU A 172 10.30 8.53 -4.38
N ALA A 173 10.53 9.68 -3.76
CA ALA A 173 11.18 9.73 -2.47
C ALA A 173 10.39 8.89 -1.46
N GLU A 174 11.03 7.87 -0.89
CA GLU A 174 10.45 7.02 0.14
C GLU A 174 11.01 7.45 1.50
N ILE A 175 10.13 7.89 2.41
CA ILE A 175 10.47 8.12 3.80
C ILE A 175 9.97 6.92 4.60
N ARG A 176 10.88 6.13 5.14
CA ARG A 176 10.59 4.99 6.03
C ARG A 176 10.97 5.34 7.46
N VAL A 177 10.07 4.98 8.38
CA VAL A 177 10.39 4.97 9.81
C VAL A 177 10.91 3.58 10.13
N THR A 178 12.17 3.48 10.51
CA THR A 178 12.79 2.20 10.91
C THR A 178 13.17 2.26 12.38
N PRO A 179 12.93 1.21 13.16
CA PRO A 179 13.52 1.13 14.50
C PRO A 179 15.03 1.12 14.36
N VAL A 180 15.71 2.02 15.08
CA VAL A 180 17.17 2.10 15.12
C VAL A 180 17.64 1.91 16.55
N ARG A 181 18.74 1.19 16.73
CA ARG A 181 19.35 1.03 18.04
C ARG A 181 20.14 2.30 18.37
N LEU A 182 19.76 2.99 19.44
CA LEU A 182 20.38 4.24 19.88
C LEU A 182 21.22 3.97 21.14
N GLY A 183 22.53 3.85 20.98
CA GLY A 183 23.43 3.49 22.09
C GLY A 183 23.39 2.00 22.48
N GLN A 184 23.94 1.65 23.65
CA GLN A 184 24.08 0.25 24.08
C GLN A 184 22.71 -0.38 24.43
N ASP A 185 21.80 0.40 25.03
CA ASP A 185 20.51 -0.09 25.55
C ASP A 185 19.26 0.68 25.05
N GLY A 186 19.41 1.68 24.16
CA GLY A 186 18.28 2.48 23.69
C GLY A 186 17.65 1.96 22.40
N ASN A 187 16.31 1.97 22.34
CA ASN A 187 15.54 1.82 21.11
C ASN A 187 15.06 3.21 20.66
N GLY A 188 15.32 3.57 19.41
CA GLY A 188 14.88 4.83 18.81
C GLY A 188 14.10 4.62 17.51
N LEU A 189 13.50 5.69 17.01
CA LEU A 189 12.91 5.73 15.67
C LEU A 189 13.85 6.53 14.77
N GLY A 190 14.30 5.90 13.69
CA GLY A 190 15.07 6.54 12.63
C GLY A 190 14.15 6.86 11.45
N LEU A 191 14.34 8.03 10.85
CA LEU A 191 13.78 8.37 9.55
C LEU A 191 14.86 8.11 8.51
N VAL A 192 14.60 7.20 7.59
CA VAL A 192 15.48 6.94 6.44
C VAL A 192 14.72 7.31 5.18
N GLY A 193 15.39 8.08 4.32
CA GLY A 193 14.84 8.61 3.09
C GLY A 193 15.71 8.25 1.90
N THR A 194 15.11 7.84 0.78
CA THR A 194 15.72 7.95 -0.55
C THR A 194 15.17 9.21 -1.21
N PHE A 195 16.04 10.01 -1.82
CA PHE A 195 15.71 11.28 -2.47
C PHE A 195 16.40 11.39 -3.83
#